data_AF-A0A6J7KM35-F1
#
_entry.id   AF-A0A6J7KM35-F1
#
_cell.length_a   1.000
_cell.length_b   1.000
_cell.length_c   1.000
_cell.angle_alpha   90.00
_cell.angle_beta   90.00
_cell.angle_gamma   90.00
#
_symmetry.space_group_name_H-M   'P 1'
#
loop_
_entity.id
_entity.type
_entity.pdbx_description
1 polymer ?
#
loop_
_entity_poly.entity_id
_entity_poly.type
_entity_poly.pdbx_seq_one_letter_code
_entity_poly.pdbx_strand_id
1 'polypeptide(L)'
;MPIDFNKADIELWKIEMAKLAKYENIAIKLSGLYMYHRNWSKAMLDTLIDTALELFTPERTMWGSNFPVDRQFVTLEKLLADFEESLVRFDKTTRDAVMWKSASAWYGLDAIAPRS
;
A
#
# COMPACT_ATOMS: atom_id res chain seq x y z
N MET A 1 9.07 3.63 -6.20
CA MET A 1 7.90 3.34 -7.04
C MET A 1 8.28 3.65 -8.47
N PRO A 2 7.81 2.90 -9.47
CA PRO A 2 8.02 3.25 -10.87
C PRO A 2 7.38 4.64 -11.16
N ILE A 3 8.14 5.54 -11.76
CA ILE A 3 7.75 6.92 -12.13
C ILE A 3 7.30 7.01 -13.58
N ASP A 4 7.86 6.21 -14.49
CA ASP A 4 7.41 6.20 -15.90
C ASP A 4 6.40 5.09 -16.15
N PHE A 5 6.25 4.17 -15.19
CA PHE A 5 5.33 3.02 -15.26
C PHE A 5 5.50 2.13 -16.50
N ASN A 6 6.64 2.21 -17.15
CA ASN A 6 7.03 1.28 -18.20
C ASN A 6 7.60 -0.01 -17.58
N LYS A 7 7.74 -1.05 -18.41
CA LYS A 7 8.23 -2.36 -17.96
C LYS A 7 9.59 -2.29 -17.26
N ALA A 8 10.55 -1.56 -17.82
CA ALA A 8 11.90 -1.50 -17.26
C ALA A 8 11.92 -0.85 -15.86
N ASP A 9 11.10 0.19 -15.68
CA ASP A 9 11.00 0.91 -14.42
C ASP A 9 10.27 0.10 -13.34
N ILE A 10 9.22 -0.63 -13.70
CA ILE A 10 8.53 -1.57 -12.80
C ILE A 10 9.49 -2.67 -12.33
N GLU A 11 10.25 -3.27 -13.25
CA GLU A 11 11.22 -4.32 -12.92
C GLU A 11 12.35 -3.80 -12.03
N LEU A 12 12.90 -2.63 -12.34
CA LEU A 12 13.93 -2.00 -11.52
C LEU A 12 13.41 -1.72 -10.12
N TRP A 13 12.22 -1.14 -10.01
CA TRP A 13 11.59 -0.90 -8.71
C TRP A 13 11.40 -2.20 -7.93
N LYS A 14 10.88 -3.27 -8.56
CA LYS A 14 10.71 -4.58 -7.93
C LYS A 14 12.03 -5.15 -7.40
N ILE A 15 13.10 -5.07 -8.19
CA ILE A 15 14.45 -5.52 -7.79
C ILE A 15 14.96 -4.75 -6.57
N GLU A 16 14.84 -3.42 -6.57
CA GLU A 16 15.34 -2.59 -5.46
C GLU A 16 14.49 -2.79 -4.19
N MET A 17 13.17 -2.90 -4.32
CA MET A 17 12.29 -3.20 -3.18
C MET A 17 12.55 -4.58 -2.59
N ALA A 18 12.87 -5.58 -3.42
CA ALA A 18 13.20 -6.93 -2.95
C ALA A 18 14.43 -6.94 -2.04
N LYS A 19 15.38 -5.99 -2.20
CA LYS A 19 16.52 -5.86 -1.29
C LYS A 19 16.08 -5.45 0.12
N LEU A 20 15.11 -4.55 0.22
CA LEU A 20 14.55 -4.10 1.50
C LEU A 20 13.65 -5.17 2.13
N ALA A 21 12.87 -5.88 1.30
CA ALA A 21 11.94 -6.91 1.75
C ALA A 21 12.59 -8.08 2.50
N LYS A 22 13.90 -8.32 2.27
CA LYS A 22 14.72 -9.32 2.99
C LYS A 22 14.81 -9.07 4.49
N TYR A 23 14.58 -7.84 4.94
CA TYR A 23 14.64 -7.47 6.34
C TYR A 23 13.24 -7.54 6.94
N GLU A 24 13.03 -8.49 7.85
CA GLU A 24 11.73 -8.74 8.49
C GLU A 24 11.22 -7.54 9.31
N ASN A 25 12.13 -6.68 9.79
CA ASN A 25 11.84 -5.45 10.51
C ASN A 25 11.57 -4.23 9.61
N ILE A 26 11.38 -4.43 8.30
CA ILE A 26 10.95 -3.38 7.36
C ILE A 26 9.56 -3.70 6.82
N ALA A 27 8.68 -2.69 6.87
CA ALA A 27 7.35 -2.69 6.25
C ALA A 27 7.25 -1.65 5.14
N ILE A 28 6.28 -1.84 4.24
CA ILE A 28 5.94 -0.91 3.17
C ILE A 28 4.57 -0.28 3.41
N LYS A 29 4.49 1.02 3.12
CA LYS A 29 3.23 1.76 3.11
C LYS A 29 2.87 2.18 1.69
N LEU A 30 1.70 1.74 1.22
CA LEU A 30 1.07 2.16 -0.03
C LEU A 30 0.36 3.49 0.22
N SER A 31 1.09 4.59 0.02
CA SER A 31 0.67 5.95 0.37
C SER A 31 1.35 6.97 -0.54
N GLY A 32 0.68 8.10 -0.79
CA GLY A 32 1.26 9.22 -1.53
C GLY A 32 1.39 8.97 -3.03
N LEU A 33 0.61 8.04 -3.58
CA LEU A 33 0.67 7.66 -4.99
C LEU A 33 0.21 8.81 -5.90
N TYR A 34 -0.79 9.57 -5.47
CA TYR A 34 -1.43 10.61 -6.27
C TYR A 34 -0.58 11.89 -6.43
N MET A 35 0.43 12.07 -5.57
CA MET A 35 1.43 13.14 -5.70
C MET A 35 2.33 12.96 -6.93
N TYR A 36 2.58 11.72 -7.34
CA TYR A 36 3.48 11.39 -8.45
C TYR A 36 2.72 11.15 -9.76
N HIS A 37 1.58 10.45 -9.69
CA HIS A 37 0.71 10.22 -10.85
C HIS A 37 -0.72 10.62 -10.52
N ARG A 38 -1.30 11.46 -11.37
CA ARG A 38 -2.67 11.98 -11.16
C ARG A 38 -3.76 11.04 -11.69
N ASN A 39 -3.40 10.15 -12.61
CA ASN A 39 -4.33 9.27 -13.33
C ASN A 39 -3.93 7.81 -13.17
N TRP A 40 -4.09 7.28 -11.95
CA TRP A 40 -3.90 5.85 -11.71
C TRP A 40 -4.98 5.05 -12.41
N SER A 41 -4.58 4.18 -13.34
CA SER A 41 -5.47 3.12 -13.81
C SER A 41 -5.54 2.00 -12.79
N LYS A 42 -6.64 1.23 -12.81
CA LYS A 42 -6.77 0.05 -11.96
C LYS A 42 -5.59 -0.91 -12.14
N ALA A 43 -5.15 -1.17 -13.38
CA ALA A 43 -4.02 -2.06 -13.66
C ALA A 43 -2.69 -1.58 -13.05
N MET A 44 -2.44 -0.27 -13.04
CA MET A 44 -1.23 0.29 -12.41
C MET A 44 -1.27 0.11 -10.89
N LEU A 45 -2.42 0.40 -10.26
CA LEU A 45 -2.60 0.23 -8.83
C LEU A 45 -2.50 -1.25 -8.42
N ASP A 46 -3.12 -2.13 -9.22
CA ASP A 46 -3.03 -3.59 -9.10
C ASP A 46 -1.56 -4.04 -9.11
N THR A 47 -0.77 -3.56 -10.08
CA THR A 47 0.66 -3.90 -10.19
C THR A 47 1.45 -3.51 -8.93
N LEU A 48 1.19 -2.33 -8.36
CA LEU A 48 1.86 -1.90 -7.13
C LEU A 48 1.48 -2.75 -5.92
N ILE A 49 0.18 -3.01 -5.76
CA ILE A 49 -0.35 -3.80 -4.65
C ILE A 49 0.18 -5.24 -4.73
N ASP A 50 0.10 -5.86 -5.91
CA ASP A 50 0.56 -7.22 -6.12
C ASP A 50 2.07 -7.33 -5.83
N THR A 51 2.88 -6.36 -6.30
CA THR A 51 4.32 -6.33 -6.02
C THR A 51 4.62 -6.14 -4.53
N ALA A 52 3.89 -5.26 -3.85
CA ALA A 52 4.07 -5.04 -2.42
C ALA A 52 3.71 -6.30 -1.61
N LEU A 53 2.59 -6.95 -1.92
CA LEU A 53 2.16 -8.18 -1.26
C LEU A 53 3.10 -9.35 -1.54
N GLU A 54 3.60 -9.49 -2.77
CA GLU A 54 4.58 -10.51 -3.14
C GLU A 54 5.88 -10.37 -2.32
N LEU A 55 6.38 -9.14 -2.15
CA LEU A 55 7.66 -8.90 -1.51
C LEU A 55 7.57 -8.78 0.02
N PHE A 56 6.58 -8.05 0.53
CA PHE A 56 6.49 -7.70 1.94
C PHE A 56 5.50 -8.56 2.72
N THR A 57 4.65 -9.34 2.05
CA THR A 57 3.50 -10.07 2.64
C THR A 57 2.40 -9.14 3.16
N PRO A 58 1.19 -9.64 3.43
CA PRO A 58 0.10 -8.83 3.99
C PRO A 58 0.46 -8.16 5.32
N GLU A 59 1.19 -8.85 6.20
CA GLU A 59 1.53 -8.42 7.56
C GLU A 59 2.53 -7.25 7.62
N ARG A 60 3.21 -6.95 6.50
CA ARG A 60 4.14 -5.82 6.39
C ARG A 60 3.77 -4.87 5.25
N THR A 61 2.56 -4.96 4.72
CA THR A 61 2.01 -4.03 3.73
C THR A 61 0.88 -3.23 4.37
N MET A 62 0.90 -1.90 4.26
CA MET A 62 -0.09 -1.02 4.90
C MET A 62 -0.61 0.01 3.92
N TRP A 63 -1.92 0.26 3.93
CA TRP A 63 -2.52 1.41 3.27
C TRP A 63 -2.26 2.71 4.06
N GLY A 64 -2.18 3.83 3.36
CA GLY A 64 -2.38 5.13 3.98
C GLY A 64 -2.61 6.25 2.98
N SER A 65 -3.35 7.26 3.41
CA SER A 65 -3.89 8.26 2.48
C SER A 65 -2.89 9.34 2.03
N ASN A 66 -1.81 9.57 2.78
CA ASN A 66 -0.95 10.75 2.63
C ASN A 66 -1.68 12.11 2.77
N PHE A 67 -2.87 12.12 3.38
CA PHE A 67 -3.59 13.36 3.63
C PHE A 67 -2.89 14.19 4.73
N PRO A 68 -2.87 15.53 4.61
CA PRO A 68 -3.59 16.34 3.62
C PRO A 68 -2.83 16.61 2.31
N VAL A 69 -1.65 16.03 2.07
CA VAL A 69 -0.86 16.33 0.85
C VAL A 69 -1.59 15.86 -0.41
N ASP A 70 -2.10 14.62 -0.41
CA ASP A 70 -2.80 14.04 -1.57
C ASP A 70 -4.13 14.72 -1.89
N ARG A 71 -4.68 15.54 -0.97
CA ARG A 71 -5.92 16.33 -1.21
C ARG A 71 -5.81 17.26 -2.42
N GLN A 72 -4.58 17.61 -2.81
CA GLN A 72 -4.30 18.44 -3.99
C GLN A 72 -4.59 17.71 -5.31
N PHE A 73 -4.73 16.38 -5.28
CA PHE A 73 -4.77 15.54 -6.47
C PHE A 73 -5.96 14.56 -6.48
N VAL A 74 -6.49 14.18 -5.31
CA VAL A 74 -7.59 13.22 -5.17
C VAL A 74 -8.40 13.48 -3.90
N THR A 75 -9.69 13.15 -3.89
CA THR A 75 -10.49 13.17 -2.65
C THR A 75 -10.19 11.92 -1.81
N LEU A 76 -10.43 12.00 -0.49
CA LEU A 76 -10.15 10.86 0.38
C LEU A 76 -11.03 9.67 0.02
N GLU A 77 -12.29 9.93 -0.33
CA GLU A 77 -13.29 8.93 -0.71
C GLU A 77 -12.86 8.19 -1.98
N LYS A 78 -12.40 8.93 -3.00
CA LYS A 78 -11.93 8.33 -4.25
C LYS A 78 -10.67 7.50 -4.03
N LEU A 79 -9.70 8.03 -3.27
CA LEU A 79 -8.46 7.30 -2.95
C LEU A 79 -8.77 6.02 -2.17
N LEU A 80 -9.68 6.05 -1.22
CA LEU A 80 -10.10 4.86 -0.47
C LEU A 80 -10.79 3.84 -1.41
N ALA A 81 -11.75 4.29 -2.22
CA ALA A 81 -12.48 3.45 -3.15
C ALA A 81 -11.55 2.72 -4.14
N ASP A 82 -10.54 3.41 -4.70
CA ASP A 82 -9.59 2.79 -5.64
C ASP A 82 -8.83 1.62 -5.02
N PHE A 83 -8.39 1.80 -3.77
CA PHE A 83 -7.71 0.73 -3.05
C PHE A 83 -8.66 -0.41 -2.71
N GLU A 84 -9.87 -0.13 -2.24
CA GLU A 84 -10.88 -1.15 -1.95
C GLU A 84 -11.23 -1.96 -3.21
N GLU A 85 -11.48 -1.29 -4.34
CA GLU A 85 -11.78 -1.93 -5.63
C GLU A 85 -10.63 -2.81 -6.13
N SER A 86 -9.37 -2.39 -5.93
CA SER A 86 -8.21 -3.21 -6.26
C SER A 86 -8.08 -4.42 -5.33
N LEU A 87 -8.27 -4.19 -4.04
CA LEU A 87 -8.07 -5.19 -2.99
C LEU A 87 -9.17 -6.27 -2.95
N VAL A 88 -10.35 -6.06 -3.55
CA VAL A 88 -11.43 -7.07 -3.67
C VAL A 88 -10.96 -8.39 -4.29
N ARG A 89 -9.87 -8.39 -5.07
CA ARG A 89 -9.25 -9.63 -5.61
C ARG A 89 -8.70 -10.57 -4.53
N PHE A 90 -8.43 -10.06 -3.33
CA PHE A 90 -7.84 -10.82 -2.23
C PHE A 90 -8.87 -11.24 -1.19
N ASP A 91 -8.54 -12.27 -0.42
CA ASP A 91 -9.38 -12.72 0.68
C ASP A 91 -9.54 -11.65 1.78
N LYS A 92 -10.51 -11.85 2.68
CA LYS A 92 -10.77 -10.87 3.75
C LYS A 92 -9.54 -10.69 4.67
N THR A 93 -8.78 -11.74 4.91
CA THR A 93 -7.61 -11.71 5.78
C THR A 93 -6.54 -10.76 5.25
N THR A 94 -6.19 -10.89 3.98
CA THR A 94 -5.23 -10.03 3.28
C THR A 94 -5.73 -8.59 3.21
N ARG A 95 -7.01 -8.39 2.90
CA ARG A 95 -7.63 -7.06 2.86
C ARG A 95 -7.57 -6.35 4.21
N ASP A 96 -7.98 -7.04 5.28
CA ASP A 96 -7.91 -6.48 6.63
C ASP A 96 -6.47 -6.16 7.05
N ALA A 97 -5.51 -7.03 6.68
CA ALA A 97 -4.08 -6.82 6.94
C ALA A 97 -3.60 -5.49 6.33
N VAL A 98 -3.79 -5.33 5.02
CA VAL A 98 -3.38 -4.13 4.30
C VAL A 98 -4.10 -2.89 4.79
N MET A 99 -5.42 -2.96 4.97
CA MET A 99 -6.22 -1.78 5.27
C MET A 99 -6.06 -1.28 6.70
N TRP A 100 -5.79 -2.16 7.68
CA TRP A 100 -5.64 -1.70 9.07
C TRP A 100 -4.83 -2.61 10.00
N LYS A 101 -4.91 -3.95 9.95
CA LYS A 101 -4.31 -4.81 10.99
C LYS A 101 -2.79 -4.72 11.03
N SER A 102 -2.14 -4.63 9.87
CA SER A 102 -0.68 -4.50 9.81
C SER A 102 -0.23 -3.19 10.46
N ALA A 103 -0.94 -2.08 10.22
CA ALA A 103 -0.66 -0.82 10.90
C ALA A 103 -0.91 -0.91 12.42
N SER A 104 -2.02 -1.52 12.85
CA SER A 104 -2.31 -1.72 14.28
C SER A 104 -1.20 -2.48 14.99
N ALA A 105 -0.73 -3.58 14.41
CA ALA A 105 0.32 -4.40 15.01
C ALA A 105 1.67 -3.66 15.08
N TRP A 106 2.11 -3.04 13.98
CA TRP A 106 3.40 -2.35 13.91
C TRP A 106 3.47 -1.09 14.77
N TYR A 107 2.36 -0.37 14.91
CA TYR A 107 2.29 0.84 15.73
C TYR A 107 1.75 0.59 17.15
N GLY A 108 1.46 -0.66 17.51
CA GLY A 108 0.99 -1.03 18.85
C GLY A 108 -0.38 -0.45 19.23
N LEU A 109 -1.27 -0.24 18.26
CA LEU A 109 -2.57 0.41 18.48
C LEU A 109 -3.54 -0.48 19.28
N ASP A 110 -3.39 -1.80 19.17
CA ASP A 110 -4.23 -2.77 19.89
C ASP A 110 -3.95 -2.78 21.40
N ALA A 111 -2.77 -2.31 21.83
CA ALA A 111 -2.40 -2.18 23.24
C ALA A 111 -3.05 -0.98 23.94
N ILE A 112 -3.74 -0.11 23.19
CA ILE A 112 -4.35 1.14 23.68
C ILE A 112 -5.86 0.96 23.97
N ALA A 113 -6.45 -0.21 23.67
CA ALA A 113 -7.83 -0.49 24.04
C ALA A 113 -8.01 -0.40 25.57
N PRO A 114 -8.96 0.40 26.10
CA PRO A 114 -9.15 0.52 27.53
C PRO A 114 -9.49 -0.85 28.11
N ARG A 115 -8.79 -1.23 29.19
CA ARG A 115 -9.18 -2.39 30.01
C ARG A 115 -10.58 -2.10 30.54
N SER A 116 -11.57 -2.86 30.07
CA SER A 116 -12.90 -2.94 30.67
C SER A 116 -12.82 -3.49 32.09
#